data_AF-Q84T05-F1
#
_entry.id   AF-Q84T05-F1
#
_cell.length_a   1.000
_cell.length_b   1.000
_cell.length_c   1.000
_cell.angle_alpha   90.00
_cell.angle_beta   90.00
_cell.angle_gamma   90.00
#
_symmetry.space_group_name_H-M   'P 1'
#
loop_
_entity.id
_entity.type
_entity.pdbx_description
1 polymer ?
#
loop_
_entity_poly.entity_id
_entity_poly.type
_entity_poly.pdbx_seq_one_letter_code
_entity_poly.pdbx_strand_id
1 'polypeptide(L)'
;MAGTSSSSNASTDGYSLMGYIKDIPTLKGDNYEEWKRELDLAFILGEVDWVLTTPCPIEPAEIFRGEKESDAEWQKRERDNASLIMSYDIEHAKWSSANKNCLAAVKNTIEPTILGSIPEYDTVSKYLESIKSRFTGSSKFYATQLIKQLVTERYHGGGVKDHILRMSNMASKLKQKDLGISDDFLVHLVLSSLPKNFDNLVVNYKISTENWNIEELISNCVQEEERHKETNGDSINLVKDNKEKSHRSPSSKEKQPQHLPQKQQFTVETRSVSTLQEDKTFQERSS
;
A
#
# COMPACT_ATOMS: atom_id res chain seq x y z
N MET A 1 -56.51 18.48 -21.70
CA MET A 1 -55.04 18.57 -21.59
C MET A 1 -54.70 18.76 -20.12
N ALA A 2 -54.43 17.67 -19.40
CA ALA A 2 -53.97 17.71 -18.01
C ALA A 2 -52.47 17.40 -18.05
N GLY A 3 -51.65 18.42 -17.82
CA GLY A 3 -50.20 18.26 -17.68
C GLY A 3 -49.88 17.93 -16.23
N THR A 4 -49.61 16.67 -15.95
CA THR A 4 -49.04 16.23 -14.68
C THR A 4 -47.55 16.59 -14.69
N SER A 5 -47.16 17.59 -13.92
CA SER A 5 -45.78 17.91 -13.60
C SER A 5 -45.21 16.86 -12.65
N SER A 6 -44.56 15.85 -13.22
CA SER A 6 -43.72 14.91 -12.47
C SER A 6 -42.52 15.65 -11.91
N SER A 7 -42.53 15.93 -10.60
CA SER A 7 -41.32 16.33 -9.88
C SER A 7 -40.42 15.10 -9.77
N SER A 8 -39.35 15.08 -10.55
CA SER A 8 -38.29 14.09 -10.46
C SER A 8 -37.54 14.29 -9.14
N ASN A 9 -37.82 13.45 -8.14
CA ASN A 9 -36.90 13.26 -7.03
C ASN A 9 -35.60 12.72 -7.61
N ALA A 10 -34.59 13.58 -7.70
CA ALA A 10 -33.21 13.17 -7.92
C ALA A 10 -32.79 12.40 -6.66
N SER A 11 -32.85 11.08 -6.72
CA SER A 11 -32.09 10.22 -5.83
C SER A 11 -30.62 10.54 -6.06
N THR A 12 -30.03 11.32 -5.15
CA THR A 12 -28.58 11.27 -4.93
C THR A 12 -28.28 9.84 -4.50
N ASP A 13 -27.98 8.99 -5.47
CA ASP A 13 -27.30 7.71 -5.28
C ASP A 13 -25.87 8.03 -4.82
N GLY A 14 -25.75 8.58 -3.60
CA GLY A 14 -24.49 8.75 -2.91
C GLY A 14 -23.96 7.35 -2.65
N TYR A 15 -22.81 7.03 -3.25
CA TYR A 15 -22.15 5.76 -3.01
C TYR A 15 -21.91 5.62 -1.51
N SER A 16 -22.57 4.64 -0.89
CA SER A 16 -22.44 4.42 0.55
C SER A 16 -20.99 4.07 0.87
N LEU A 17 -20.39 4.72 1.86
CA LEU A 17 -19.08 4.38 2.42
C LEU A 17 -18.90 2.86 2.63
N MET A 18 -19.98 2.17 3.01
CA MET A 18 -20.01 0.71 3.18
C MET A 18 -19.63 -0.10 1.93
N GLY A 19 -19.85 0.45 0.74
CA GLY A 19 -19.44 -0.17 -0.53
C GLY A 19 -17.92 -0.28 -0.65
N TYR A 20 -17.20 0.75 -0.21
CA TYR A 20 -15.74 0.87 -0.36
C TYR A 20 -14.95 0.27 0.80
N ILE A 21 -15.59 0.08 1.98
CA ILE A 21 -14.93 -0.54 3.15
C ILE A 21 -14.34 -1.92 2.83
N LYS A 22 -14.95 -2.65 1.90
CA LYS A 22 -14.52 -4.00 1.51
C LYS A 22 -13.13 -4.03 0.87
N ASP A 23 -12.75 -2.93 0.23
CA ASP A 23 -11.48 -2.79 -0.49
C ASP A 23 -10.36 -2.26 0.43
N ILE A 24 -10.71 -1.77 1.63
CA ILE A 24 -9.74 -1.31 2.62
C ILE A 24 -9.06 -2.54 3.24
N PRO A 25 -7.72 -2.68 3.15
CA PRO A 25 -7.02 -3.79 3.78
C PRO A 25 -7.16 -3.72 5.29
N THR A 26 -7.22 -4.85 6.00
CA THR A 26 -7.25 -4.81 7.47
C THR A 26 -5.94 -4.26 8.03
N LEU A 27 -5.99 -3.31 8.98
CA LEU A 27 -4.81 -2.79 9.68
C LEU A 27 -4.23 -3.88 10.61
N LYS A 28 -2.98 -4.30 10.35
CA LYS A 28 -2.29 -5.45 11.00
C LYS A 28 -0.97 -5.11 11.71
N GLY A 29 -0.54 -3.84 11.70
CA GLY A 29 0.73 -3.42 12.32
C GLY A 29 1.66 -2.68 11.37
N ASP A 30 2.03 -3.35 10.28
CA ASP A 30 3.06 -2.95 9.33
C ASP A 30 2.54 -2.26 8.08
N ASN A 31 1.22 -2.26 7.87
CA ASN A 31 0.56 -1.74 6.69
C ASN A 31 -0.16 -0.39 6.90
N TYR A 32 0.20 0.37 7.94
CA TYR A 32 -0.50 1.63 8.28
C TYR A 32 -0.62 2.62 7.12
N GLU A 33 0.46 2.83 6.34
CA GLU A 33 0.45 3.79 5.23
C GLU A 33 -0.50 3.36 4.10
N GLU A 34 -0.50 2.06 3.77
CA GLU A 34 -1.40 1.50 2.75
C GLU A 34 -2.86 1.54 3.23
N TRP A 35 -3.10 1.10 4.46
CA TRP A 35 -4.41 1.16 5.10
C TRP A 35 -4.96 2.58 5.13
N LYS A 36 -4.15 3.55 5.56
CA LYS A 36 -4.56 4.95 5.66
C LYS A 36 -4.90 5.54 4.29
N ARG A 37 -4.10 5.22 3.26
CA ARG A 37 -4.35 5.66 1.88
C ARG A 37 -5.69 5.14 1.35
N GLU A 38 -5.96 3.85 1.52
CA GLU A 38 -7.23 3.25 1.05
C GLU A 38 -8.43 3.76 1.86
N LEU A 39 -8.27 3.95 3.17
CA LEU A 39 -9.29 4.55 4.01
C LEU A 39 -9.62 5.99 3.59
N ASP A 40 -8.61 6.81 3.30
CA ASP A 40 -8.81 8.19 2.83
C ASP A 40 -9.54 8.22 1.49
N LEU A 41 -9.14 7.35 0.56
CA LEU A 41 -9.83 7.22 -0.71
C LEU A 41 -11.30 6.83 -0.52
N ALA A 42 -11.60 5.88 0.37
CA ALA A 42 -12.96 5.49 0.69
C ALA A 42 -13.79 6.64 1.30
N PHE A 43 -13.18 7.49 2.14
CA PHE A 43 -13.86 8.64 2.73
C PHE A 43 -14.19 9.70 1.67
N ILE A 44 -13.27 9.93 0.73
CA ILE A 44 -13.47 10.84 -0.40
C ILE A 44 -14.58 10.31 -1.33
N LEU A 45 -14.50 9.04 -1.71
CA LEU A 45 -15.50 8.42 -2.59
C LEU A 45 -16.88 8.30 -1.94
N GLY A 46 -16.93 8.17 -0.61
CA GLY A 46 -18.16 8.20 0.17
C GLY A 46 -18.68 9.60 0.48
N GLU A 47 -18.03 10.67 0.01
CA GLU A 47 -18.39 12.08 0.24
C GLU A 47 -18.53 12.44 1.74
N VAL A 48 -17.69 11.84 2.57
CA VAL A 48 -17.69 12.03 4.04
C VAL A 48 -16.36 12.57 4.57
N ASP A 49 -15.39 12.85 3.72
CA ASP A 49 -14.07 13.39 4.09
C ASP A 49 -14.15 14.71 4.86
N TRP A 50 -15.17 15.53 4.58
CA TRP A 50 -15.44 16.79 5.29
C TRP A 50 -15.62 16.61 6.80
N VAL A 51 -16.02 15.42 7.28
CA VAL A 51 -16.17 15.15 8.72
C VAL A 51 -14.83 15.20 9.46
N LEU A 52 -13.73 15.00 8.73
CA LEU A 52 -12.38 15.02 9.31
C LEU A 52 -11.90 16.43 9.62
N THR A 53 -12.36 17.41 8.84
CA THR A 53 -11.93 18.82 8.91
C THR A 53 -12.95 19.72 9.60
N THR A 54 -14.23 19.34 9.59
CA THR A 54 -15.31 20.12 10.18
C THR A 54 -15.47 19.75 11.66
N PRO A 55 -15.31 20.70 12.61
CA PRO A 55 -15.56 20.42 14.02
C PRO A 55 -17.04 20.17 14.28
N CYS A 56 -17.36 19.53 15.41
CA CYS A 56 -18.74 19.37 15.86
C CYS A 56 -19.40 20.76 15.97
N PRO A 57 -20.60 20.96 15.40
CA PRO A 57 -21.35 22.21 15.52
C PRO A 57 -21.53 22.61 17.00
N ILE A 58 -21.43 23.91 17.27
CA ILE A 58 -21.55 24.45 18.63
C ILE A 58 -23.02 24.74 18.90
N GLU A 59 -23.52 24.22 20.02
CA GLU A 59 -24.89 24.45 20.47
C GLU A 59 -25.16 25.96 20.66
N PRO A 60 -26.22 26.52 20.06
CA PRO A 60 -26.60 27.91 20.26
C PRO A 60 -26.87 28.22 21.74
N ALA A 61 -26.45 29.40 22.20
CA ALA A 61 -26.70 29.82 23.56
C ALA A 61 -28.20 30.07 23.81
N GLU A 62 -28.67 29.70 25.00
CA GLU A 62 -30.04 30.00 25.43
C GLU A 62 -30.26 31.53 25.49
N ILE A 63 -31.36 31.99 24.90
CA ILE A 63 -31.76 33.40 24.92
C ILE A 63 -32.64 33.71 26.13
N PHE A 64 -32.40 34.84 26.77
CA PHE A 64 -33.20 35.33 27.90
C PHE A 64 -33.80 36.70 27.59
N ARG A 65 -35.00 36.96 28.12
CA ARG A 65 -35.69 38.23 27.91
C ARG A 65 -35.07 39.32 28.79
N GLY A 66 -34.76 40.46 28.20
CA GLY A 66 -34.21 41.61 28.94
C GLY A 66 -35.28 42.38 29.71
N GLU A 67 -34.95 42.92 30.88
CA GLU A 67 -35.88 43.66 31.75
C GLU A 67 -36.54 44.88 31.08
N LYS A 68 -35.87 45.47 30.08
CA LYS A 68 -36.34 46.67 29.36
C LYS A 68 -36.67 46.41 27.89
N GLU A 69 -36.74 45.15 27.48
CA GLU A 69 -37.00 44.78 26.10
C GLU A 69 -38.49 44.81 25.77
N SER A 70 -38.83 45.47 24.65
CA SER A 70 -40.19 45.50 24.15
C SER A 70 -40.64 44.13 23.64
N ASP A 71 -41.94 43.85 23.66
CA ASP A 71 -42.48 42.57 23.16
C ASP A 71 -42.12 42.33 21.68
N ALA A 72 -42.06 43.38 20.86
CA ALA A 72 -41.72 43.29 19.44
C ALA A 72 -40.26 42.91 19.21
N GLU A 73 -39.34 43.46 20.01
CA GLU A 73 -37.91 43.12 19.97
C GLU A 73 -37.68 41.69 20.44
N TRP A 74 -38.35 41.29 21.53
CA TRP A 74 -38.31 39.91 22.03
C TRP A 74 -38.79 38.90 20.99
N GLN A 75 -39.97 39.13 20.39
CA GLN A 75 -40.51 38.25 19.34
C GLN A 75 -39.62 38.15 18.11
N LYS A 76 -38.94 39.24 17.74
CA LYS A 76 -37.97 39.20 16.63
C LYS A 76 -36.79 38.29 17.00
N ARG A 77 -36.22 38.46 18.19
CA ARG A 77 -35.08 37.65 18.65
C ARG A 77 -35.44 36.18 18.81
N GLU A 78 -36.65 35.89 19.26
CA GLU A 78 -37.18 34.54 19.37
C GLU A 78 -37.27 33.86 18.00
N ARG A 79 -37.76 34.57 16.97
CA ARG A 79 -37.77 34.06 15.59
C ARG A 79 -36.37 33.85 15.01
N ASP A 80 -35.47 34.80 15.24
CA ASP A 80 -34.09 34.71 14.76
C ASP A 80 -33.38 33.52 15.45
N ASN A 81 -33.59 33.34 16.76
CA ASN A 81 -33.06 32.21 17.51
C ASN A 81 -33.66 30.86 17.10
N ALA A 82 -34.97 30.80 16.83
CA ALA A 82 -35.60 29.58 16.32
C ALA A 82 -35.01 29.14 14.98
N SER A 83 -34.67 30.10 14.11
CA SER A 83 -33.99 29.82 12.84
C SER A 83 -32.56 29.29 13.08
N LEU A 84 -31.84 29.85 14.04
CA LEU A 84 -30.50 29.38 14.43
C LEU A 84 -30.54 27.96 15.02
N ILE A 85 -31.46 27.68 15.95
CA ILE A 85 -31.63 26.33 16.54
C ILE A 85 -31.95 25.31 15.44
N MET A 86 -32.90 25.63 14.55
CA MET A 86 -33.25 24.73 13.45
C MET A 86 -32.05 24.46 12.53
N SER A 87 -31.23 25.48 12.23
CA SER A 87 -30.00 25.30 11.43
C SER A 87 -28.97 24.42 12.17
N TYR A 88 -28.78 24.65 13.47
CA TYR A 88 -27.90 23.84 14.30
C TYR A 88 -28.34 22.38 14.35
N ASP A 89 -29.63 22.09 14.58
CA ASP A 89 -30.14 20.73 14.68
C ASP A 89 -29.90 19.93 13.39
N ILE A 90 -30.10 20.57 12.24
CA ILE A 90 -29.86 19.96 10.91
C ILE A 90 -28.37 19.67 10.72
N GLU A 91 -27.51 20.64 10.99
CA GLU A 91 -26.05 20.50 10.83
C GLU A 91 -25.46 19.49 11.81
N HIS A 92 -25.85 19.56 13.08
CA HIS A 92 -25.42 18.64 14.13
C HIS A 92 -25.89 17.21 13.85
N ALA A 93 -27.15 17.00 13.41
CA ALA A 93 -27.63 15.67 13.05
C ALA A 93 -26.85 15.09 11.85
N LYS A 94 -26.58 15.91 10.82
CA LYS A 94 -25.78 15.51 9.65
C LYS A 94 -24.35 15.14 10.07
N TRP A 95 -23.69 16.00 10.85
CA TRP A 95 -22.33 15.78 11.33
C TRP A 95 -22.24 14.55 12.23
N SER A 96 -23.14 14.40 13.20
CA SER A 96 -23.16 13.28 14.14
C SER A 96 -23.35 11.94 13.43
N SER A 97 -24.26 11.88 12.44
CA SER A 97 -24.47 10.70 11.61
C SER A 97 -23.22 10.33 10.81
N ALA A 98 -22.61 11.31 10.11
CA ALA A 98 -21.40 11.09 9.33
C ALA A 98 -20.23 10.62 10.21
N ASN A 99 -20.02 11.28 11.36
CA ASN A 99 -18.97 10.94 12.31
C ASN A 99 -19.13 9.52 12.85
N LYS A 100 -20.35 9.13 13.24
CA LYS A 100 -20.66 7.79 13.71
C LYS A 100 -20.41 6.72 12.64
N ASN A 101 -20.83 6.98 11.41
CA ASN A 101 -20.62 6.06 10.29
C ASN A 101 -19.13 5.88 9.98
N CYS A 102 -18.36 6.97 9.98
CA CYS A 102 -16.92 6.93 9.76
C CYS A 102 -16.19 6.21 10.91
N LEU A 103 -16.56 6.45 12.17
CA LEU A 103 -16.02 5.70 13.32
C LEU A 103 -16.28 4.20 13.18
N ALA A 104 -17.51 3.80 12.84
CA ALA A 104 -17.85 2.39 12.65
C ALA A 104 -17.05 1.77 11.50
N ALA A 105 -16.91 2.48 10.38
CA ALA A 105 -16.12 2.05 9.23
C ALA A 105 -14.66 1.83 9.60
N VAL A 106 -14.02 2.81 10.24
CA VAL A 106 -12.62 2.72 10.67
C VAL A 106 -12.43 1.53 11.60
N LYS A 107 -13.26 1.39 12.64
CA LYS A 107 -13.16 0.26 13.59
C LYS A 107 -13.28 -1.09 12.92
N ASN A 108 -14.14 -1.22 11.90
CA ASN A 108 -14.35 -2.47 11.17
C ASN A 108 -13.16 -2.86 10.26
N THR A 109 -12.25 -1.93 9.99
CA THR A 109 -11.04 -2.17 9.17
C THR A 109 -9.79 -2.46 10.00
N ILE A 110 -9.92 -2.59 11.32
CA ILE A 110 -8.79 -2.78 12.24
C ILE A 110 -8.85 -4.20 12.83
N GLU A 111 -7.69 -4.85 12.93
CA GLU A 111 -7.60 -6.15 13.58
C GLU A 111 -8.08 -6.08 15.06
N PRO A 112 -8.88 -7.04 15.55
CA PRO A 112 -9.45 -6.99 16.91
C PRO A 112 -8.41 -6.77 18.03
N THR A 113 -7.23 -7.37 17.91
CA THR A 113 -6.13 -7.22 18.87
C THR A 113 -5.64 -5.77 18.98
N ILE A 114 -5.52 -5.09 17.84
CA ILE A 114 -5.13 -3.69 17.76
C ILE A 114 -6.27 -2.81 18.24
N LEU A 115 -7.49 -3.10 17.79
CA LEU A 115 -8.70 -2.36 18.13
C LEU A 115 -8.88 -2.26 19.65
N GLY A 116 -8.70 -3.38 20.37
CA GLY A 116 -8.80 -3.41 21.84
C GLY A 116 -7.72 -2.62 22.59
N SER A 117 -6.65 -2.20 21.91
CA SER A 117 -5.55 -1.40 22.50
C SER A 117 -5.72 0.12 22.34
N ILE A 118 -6.70 0.54 21.54
CA ILE A 118 -6.96 1.94 21.22
C ILE A 118 -8.08 2.44 22.13
N PRO A 119 -7.89 3.56 22.87
CA PRO A 119 -8.96 4.17 23.65
C PRO A 119 -10.15 4.58 22.77
N GLU A 120 -11.32 4.67 23.38
CA GLU A 120 -12.52 5.18 22.70
C GLU A 120 -12.47 6.71 22.54
N TYR A 121 -12.99 7.20 21.42
CA TYR A 121 -13.06 8.64 21.13
C TYR A 121 -14.40 8.99 20.45
N ASP A 122 -14.96 10.14 20.83
CA ASP A 122 -16.26 10.60 20.31
C ASP A 122 -16.21 11.05 18.85
N THR A 123 -15.01 11.40 18.35
CA THR A 123 -14.82 11.93 17.00
C THR A 123 -13.88 11.04 16.21
N VAL A 124 -14.21 10.76 14.95
CA VAL A 124 -13.35 10.00 14.04
C VAL A 124 -11.98 10.66 13.87
N SER A 125 -11.89 11.99 13.86
CA SER A 125 -10.61 12.70 13.73
C SER A 125 -9.65 12.37 14.89
N LYS A 126 -10.10 12.51 16.14
CA LYS A 126 -9.30 12.12 17.32
C LYS A 126 -8.96 10.63 17.34
N TYR A 127 -9.91 9.78 16.91
CA TYR A 127 -9.68 8.35 16.82
C TYR A 127 -8.54 8.02 15.82
N LEU A 128 -8.58 8.63 14.63
CA LEU A 128 -7.55 8.49 13.60
C LEU A 128 -6.21 9.09 14.04
N GLU A 129 -6.19 10.20 14.78
CA GLU A 129 -4.98 10.76 15.37
C GLU A 129 -4.35 9.81 16.39
N SER A 130 -5.16 9.16 17.23
CA SER A 130 -4.69 8.15 18.18
C SER A 130 -4.07 6.96 17.44
N ILE A 131 -4.74 6.42 16.41
CA ILE A 131 -4.17 5.36 15.56
C ILE A 131 -2.88 5.84 14.93
N LYS A 132 -2.88 7.02 14.31
CA LYS A 132 -1.68 7.62 13.73
C LYS A 132 -0.56 7.65 14.76
N SER A 133 -0.77 8.16 15.96
CA SER A 133 0.29 8.25 16.99
C SER A 133 0.89 6.88 17.36
N ARG A 134 0.09 5.81 17.36
CA ARG A 134 0.52 4.45 17.73
C ARG A 134 1.26 3.74 16.60
N PHE A 135 0.82 3.92 15.37
CA PHE A 135 1.35 3.24 14.18
C PHE A 135 2.43 4.04 13.47
N THR A 136 2.38 5.38 13.59
CA THR A 136 3.49 6.28 13.26
C THR A 136 4.46 6.46 14.43
N GLY A 137 4.20 5.76 15.55
CA GLY A 137 5.20 5.36 16.54
C GLY A 137 6.05 4.23 15.94
N SER A 138 7.07 4.49 15.13
CA SER A 138 7.89 5.69 15.09
C SER A 138 8.34 5.96 13.66
N SER A 139 8.22 7.22 13.23
CA SER A 139 9.03 7.73 12.11
C SER A 139 10.50 7.29 12.27
N LYS A 140 10.97 7.17 13.53
CA LYS A 140 12.28 6.59 13.90
C LYS A 140 12.43 5.09 13.58
N PHE A 141 11.46 4.22 13.89
CA PHE A 141 11.51 2.78 13.58
C PHE A 141 11.42 2.56 12.08
N TYR A 142 10.48 3.23 11.40
CA TYR A 142 10.39 3.17 9.94
C TYR A 142 11.67 3.71 9.28
N ALA A 143 12.22 4.83 9.77
CA ALA A 143 13.51 5.32 9.31
C ALA A 143 14.65 4.33 9.60
N THR A 144 14.67 3.71 10.78
CA THR A 144 15.66 2.68 11.16
C THR A 144 15.55 1.47 10.23
N GLN A 145 14.33 1.05 9.90
CA GLN A 145 14.08 -0.04 8.98
C GLN A 145 14.48 0.31 7.55
N LEU A 146 14.16 1.52 7.08
CA LEU A 146 14.61 2.04 5.78
C LEU A 146 16.14 2.14 5.71
N ILE A 147 16.80 2.65 6.76
CA ILE A 147 18.26 2.71 6.86
C ILE A 147 18.82 1.29 6.78
N LYS A 148 18.27 0.36 7.57
CA LYS A 148 18.69 -1.05 7.57
C LYS A 148 18.55 -1.67 6.17
N GLN A 149 17.41 -1.48 5.51
CA GLN A 149 17.21 -1.95 4.14
C GLN A 149 18.21 -1.32 3.18
N LEU A 150 18.33 0.01 3.20
CA LEU A 150 19.22 0.75 2.31
C LEU A 150 20.69 0.30 2.44
N VAL A 151 21.20 0.10 3.65
CA VAL A 151 22.61 -0.31 3.87
C VAL A 151 22.85 -1.81 3.65
N THR A 152 21.80 -2.62 3.65
CA THR A 152 21.90 -4.08 3.40
C THR A 152 21.44 -4.49 2.01
N GLU A 153 20.85 -3.58 1.24
CA GLU A 153 20.39 -3.82 -0.13
C GLU A 153 21.58 -4.27 -0.99
N ARG A 154 21.36 -5.36 -1.74
CA ARG A 154 22.33 -5.94 -2.67
C ARG A 154 21.69 -6.09 -4.03
N TYR A 155 22.48 -6.05 -5.07
CA TYR A 155 21.98 -6.36 -6.41
C TYR A 155 21.80 -7.87 -6.57
N HIS A 156 20.58 -8.28 -6.91
CA HIS A 156 20.18 -9.70 -7.02
C HIS A 156 19.96 -10.16 -8.46
N GLY A 157 20.40 -9.38 -9.46
CA GLY A 157 20.08 -9.60 -10.87
C GLY A 157 18.97 -8.65 -11.38
N GLY A 158 18.70 -8.72 -12.69
CA GLY A 158 17.80 -7.78 -13.39
C GLY A 158 18.55 -6.60 -14.00
N GLY A 159 17.86 -5.48 -14.25
CA GLY A 159 18.51 -4.27 -14.75
C GLY A 159 19.19 -3.49 -13.62
N VAL A 160 20.44 -3.07 -13.82
CA VAL A 160 21.15 -2.26 -12.80
C VAL A 160 20.46 -0.93 -12.55
N LYS A 161 19.87 -0.32 -13.59
CA LYS A 161 19.07 0.89 -13.47
C LYS A 161 17.96 0.77 -12.43
N ASP A 162 17.23 -0.35 -12.43
CA ASP A 162 16.12 -0.56 -11.49
C ASP A 162 16.62 -0.68 -10.04
N HIS A 163 17.80 -1.28 -9.86
CA HIS A 163 18.48 -1.36 -8.57
C HIS A 163 18.84 0.01 -8.02
N ILE A 164 19.45 0.86 -8.85
CA ILE A 164 19.80 2.24 -8.48
C ILE A 164 18.55 3.03 -8.11
N LEU A 165 17.48 2.91 -8.89
CA LEU A 165 16.21 3.60 -8.62
C LEU A 165 15.56 3.14 -7.30
N ARG A 166 15.63 1.84 -6.97
CA ARG A 166 15.16 1.35 -5.66
C ARG A 166 15.93 1.96 -4.50
N MET A 167 17.26 1.98 -4.58
CA MET A 167 18.10 2.62 -3.54
C MET A 167 17.86 4.13 -3.45
N SER A 168 17.72 4.81 -4.58
CA SER A 168 17.41 6.25 -4.66
C SER A 168 16.04 6.58 -4.06
N ASN A 169 15.05 5.71 -4.27
CA ASN A 169 13.71 5.85 -3.68
C ASN A 169 13.78 5.77 -2.14
N MET A 170 14.54 4.81 -1.60
CA MET A 170 14.75 4.68 -0.15
C MET A 170 15.46 5.91 0.43
N ALA A 171 16.51 6.41 -0.23
CA ALA A 171 17.20 7.63 0.19
C ALA A 171 16.27 8.86 0.16
N SER A 172 15.41 8.98 -0.85
CA SER A 172 14.43 10.07 -0.95
C SER A 172 13.40 10.02 0.18
N LYS A 173 12.95 8.81 0.57
CA LYS A 173 12.07 8.62 1.73
C LYS A 173 12.73 9.01 3.06
N LEU A 174 14.04 8.78 3.19
CA LEU A 174 14.81 9.23 4.37
C LEU A 174 14.97 10.76 4.39
N LYS A 175 15.19 11.39 3.23
CA LYS A 175 15.25 12.86 3.11
C LYS A 175 13.95 13.54 3.55
N GLN A 176 12.79 12.97 3.23
CA GLN A 176 11.48 13.45 3.71
C GLN A 176 11.33 13.41 5.24
N LYS A 177 12.20 12.66 5.95
CA LYS A 177 12.18 12.46 7.40
C LYS A 177 13.31 13.18 8.13
N ASP A 178 13.95 14.14 7.48
CA ASP A 178 15.12 14.88 8.01
C ASP A 178 16.33 13.97 8.31
N LEU A 179 16.43 12.84 7.60
CA LEU A 179 17.53 11.88 7.68
C LEU A 179 18.15 11.67 6.29
N GLY A 180 18.19 12.74 5.50
CA GLY A 180 18.76 12.72 4.15
C GLY A 180 20.22 12.31 4.17
N ILE A 181 20.60 11.41 3.25
CA ILE A 181 21.99 11.14 2.94
C ILE A 181 22.40 11.98 1.73
N SER A 182 23.69 12.29 1.61
CA SER A 182 24.21 12.98 0.42
C SER A 182 24.14 12.06 -0.79
N ASP A 183 23.99 12.65 -1.98
CA ASP A 183 24.01 11.92 -3.24
C ASP A 183 25.34 11.15 -3.42
N ASP A 184 26.44 11.76 -2.97
CA ASP A 184 27.78 11.16 -2.95
C ASP A 184 27.83 9.88 -2.09
N PHE A 185 27.22 9.91 -0.89
CA PHE A 185 27.15 8.73 -0.03
C PHE A 185 26.25 7.64 -0.65
N LEU A 186 25.15 8.03 -1.29
CA LEU A 186 24.28 7.09 -2.00
C LEU A 186 25.01 6.41 -3.17
N VAL A 187 25.81 7.14 -3.95
CA VAL A 187 26.64 6.58 -5.03
C VAL A 187 27.60 5.54 -4.49
N HIS A 188 28.32 5.84 -3.40
CA HIS A 188 29.19 4.87 -2.74
C HIS A 188 28.43 3.64 -2.23
N LEU A 189 27.22 3.82 -1.70
CA LEU A 189 26.41 2.71 -1.20
C LEU A 189 25.92 1.82 -2.34
N VAL A 190 25.49 2.41 -3.46
CA VAL A 190 25.13 1.69 -4.68
C VAL A 190 26.32 0.89 -5.19
N LEU A 191 27.50 1.50 -5.37
CA LEU A 191 28.70 0.79 -5.81
C LEU A 191 29.06 -0.36 -4.88
N SER A 192 28.89 -0.18 -3.56
CA SER A 192 29.13 -1.21 -2.55
C SER A 192 28.10 -2.35 -2.56
N SER A 193 26.90 -2.11 -3.11
CA SER A 193 25.82 -3.10 -3.21
C SER A 193 25.93 -4.02 -4.43
N LEU A 194 26.74 -3.64 -5.42
CA LEU A 194 26.94 -4.39 -6.66
C LEU A 194 27.85 -5.61 -6.41
N PRO A 195 27.58 -6.75 -7.07
CA PRO A 195 28.44 -7.92 -6.99
C PRO A 195 29.78 -7.72 -7.74
N LYS A 196 30.76 -8.59 -7.47
CA LYS A 196 32.14 -8.51 -8.01
C LYS A 196 32.23 -8.47 -9.54
N ASN A 197 31.23 -8.99 -10.24
CA ASN A 197 31.16 -8.88 -11.69
C ASN A 197 30.93 -7.44 -12.18
N PHE A 198 30.80 -6.44 -11.29
CA PHE A 198 30.85 -5.01 -11.60
C PHE A 198 32.15 -4.33 -11.12
N ASP A 199 33.20 -5.09 -10.78
CA ASP A 199 34.47 -4.52 -10.28
C ASP A 199 35.09 -3.49 -11.25
N ASN A 200 34.93 -3.70 -12.56
CA ASN A 200 35.38 -2.74 -13.59
C ASN A 200 34.70 -1.37 -13.45
N LEU A 201 33.41 -1.34 -13.13
CA LEU A 201 32.66 -0.11 -12.86
C LEU A 201 33.23 0.62 -11.63
N VAL A 202 33.52 -0.14 -10.57
CA VAL A 202 34.12 0.41 -9.34
C VAL A 202 35.52 0.97 -9.60
N VAL A 203 36.32 0.31 -10.44
CA VAL A 203 37.62 0.82 -10.88
C VAL A 203 37.47 2.09 -11.73
N ASN A 204 36.52 2.11 -12.67
CA ASN A 204 36.24 3.27 -13.50
C ASN A 204 35.83 4.49 -12.65
N TYR A 205 34.96 4.29 -11.66
CA TYR A 205 34.60 5.33 -10.70
C TYR A 205 35.82 5.85 -9.91
N LYS A 206 36.71 4.96 -9.44
CA LYS A 206 37.93 5.36 -8.69
C LYS A 206 38.94 6.13 -9.53
N ILE A 207 39.00 5.88 -10.84
CA ILE A 207 39.89 6.57 -11.79
C ILE A 207 39.28 7.89 -12.23
N SER A 208 37.95 8.01 -12.20
CA SER A 208 37.24 9.23 -12.52
C SER A 208 37.66 10.36 -11.57
N THR A 209 38.01 11.51 -12.14
CA THR A 209 38.39 12.71 -11.40
C THR A 209 37.17 13.51 -10.92
N GLU A 210 35.97 13.18 -11.41
CA GLU A 210 34.72 13.84 -11.09
C GLU A 210 33.82 12.91 -10.28
N ASN A 211 33.14 13.44 -9.27
CA ASN A 211 32.17 12.67 -8.50
C ASN A 211 30.94 12.42 -9.35
N TRP A 212 30.58 11.15 -9.53
CA TRP A 212 29.39 10.79 -10.31
C TRP A 212 28.12 11.18 -9.57
N ASN A 213 27.20 11.81 -10.28
CA ASN A 213 25.81 11.93 -9.81
C ASN A 213 25.03 10.64 -10.14
N ILE A 214 23.76 10.56 -9.70
CA ILE A 214 22.92 9.38 -9.90
C ILE A 214 22.67 9.09 -11.39
N GLU A 215 22.54 10.12 -12.24
CA GLU A 215 22.29 9.96 -13.68
C GLU A 215 23.52 9.40 -14.41
N GLU A 216 24.70 9.94 -14.10
CA GLU A 216 25.99 9.44 -14.60
C GLU A 216 26.25 8.01 -14.15
N LEU A 217 25.94 7.70 -12.88
CA LEU A 217 26.03 6.35 -12.36
C LEU A 217 25.11 5.39 -13.12
N ILE A 218 23.86 5.79 -13.40
CA ILE A 218 22.94 4.97 -14.20
C ILE A 218 23.51 4.75 -15.61
N SER A 219 23.98 5.80 -16.28
CA SER A 219 24.55 5.71 -17.63
C SER A 219 25.73 4.73 -17.69
N ASN A 220 26.69 4.89 -16.78
CA ASN A 220 27.89 4.04 -16.72
C ASN A 220 27.55 2.59 -16.34
N CYS A 221 26.57 2.40 -15.44
CA CYS A 221 26.10 1.07 -15.07
C CYS A 221 25.44 0.34 -16.25
N VAL A 222 24.58 1.03 -17.00
CA VAL A 222 23.88 0.44 -18.15
C VAL A 222 24.88 0.08 -19.25
N GLN A 223 25.86 0.95 -19.52
CA GLN A 223 26.92 0.68 -20.49
C GLN A 223 27.75 -0.55 -20.09
N GLU A 224 28.12 -0.67 -18.81
CA GLU A 224 28.87 -1.82 -18.32
C GLU A 224 28.04 -3.11 -18.38
N GLU A 225 26.73 -3.04 -18.10
CA GLU A 225 25.81 -4.17 -18.25
C GLU A 225 25.72 -4.65 -19.72
N GLU A 226 25.72 -3.74 -20.69
CA GLU A 226 25.71 -4.04 -22.13
C GLU A 226 27.03 -4.68 -22.58
N ARG A 227 28.18 -4.11 -22.19
CA ARG A 227 29.51 -4.67 -22.47
C ARG A 227 29.67 -6.11 -21.96
N HIS A 228 29.05 -6.41 -20.82
CA HIS A 228 29.05 -7.78 -20.27
C HIS A 228 28.19 -8.76 -21.05
N LYS A 229 27.06 -8.33 -21.61
CA LYS A 229 26.23 -9.18 -22.47
C LYS A 229 26.99 -9.59 -23.73
N GLU A 230 27.78 -8.69 -24.29
CA GLU A 230 28.66 -8.96 -25.44
C GLU A 230 29.78 -9.94 -25.08
N THR A 231 30.46 -9.71 -23.95
CA THR A 231 31.61 -10.56 -23.53
C THR A 231 31.19 -11.99 -23.15
N ASN A 232 30.03 -12.17 -22.51
CA ASN A 232 29.51 -13.51 -22.17
C ASN A 232 28.85 -14.22 -23.37
N GLY A 233 28.33 -13.46 -24.35
CA GLY A 233 27.74 -13.99 -25.58
C GLY A 233 28.75 -14.61 -26.56
N ASP A 234 29.99 -14.11 -26.56
CA ASP A 234 31.05 -14.60 -27.47
C ASP A 234 31.72 -15.92 -27.00
N SER A 235 31.44 -16.39 -25.79
CA SER A 235 32.04 -17.61 -25.24
C SER A 235 31.52 -18.94 -25.85
N ILE A 236 30.50 -18.90 -26.72
CA ILE A 236 29.91 -20.10 -27.36
C ILE A 236 30.49 -20.41 -28.76
N ASN A 237 31.26 -19.49 -29.38
CA ASN A 237 31.72 -19.63 -30.77
C ASN A 237 33.24 -19.84 -30.92
N LEU A 238 33.86 -20.65 -30.05
CA LEU A 238 35.28 -20.99 -30.23
C LEU A 238 35.63 -22.46 -29.97
N VAL A 239 34.78 -23.39 -30.42
CA VAL A 239 35.24 -24.74 -30.79
C VAL A 239 34.42 -25.24 -31.98
N LYS A 240 34.98 -25.13 -33.18
CA LYS A 240 34.96 -26.19 -34.22
C LYS A 240 35.65 -25.66 -35.48
N ASP A 241 36.97 -25.75 -35.50
CA ASP A 241 37.68 -26.04 -36.74
C ASP A 241 38.55 -27.26 -36.51
N ASN A 242 38.18 -28.35 -37.19
CA ASN A 242 39.04 -29.35 -37.83
C ASN A 242 38.30 -30.69 -37.94
N LYS A 243 37.71 -30.93 -39.11
CA LYS A 243 37.94 -32.19 -39.85
C LYS A 243 37.40 -32.14 -41.27
N GLU A 244 38.38 -32.16 -42.18
CA GLU A 244 38.45 -32.88 -43.45
C GLU A 244 37.19 -33.29 -44.21
N LYS A 245 37.26 -32.94 -45.50
CA LYS A 245 36.50 -33.39 -46.65
C LYS A 245 36.33 -34.92 -46.69
N SER A 246 35.10 -35.40 -46.90
CA SER A 246 34.86 -36.57 -47.74
C SER A 246 33.45 -36.56 -48.33
N HIS A 247 33.40 -36.81 -49.64
CA HIS A 247 32.21 -36.86 -50.49
C HIS A 247 31.39 -38.14 -50.28
N ARG A 248 30.04 -38.03 -50.27
CA ARG A 248 29.09 -38.78 -51.13
C ARG A 248 27.64 -38.57 -50.67
N SER A 249 26.81 -38.10 -51.59
CA SER A 249 25.34 -38.17 -51.56
C SER A 249 24.88 -39.38 -52.42
N PRO A 250 23.57 -39.64 -52.61
CA PRO A 250 22.45 -39.83 -51.66
C PRO A 250 21.66 -41.12 -52.02
N SER A 251 20.48 -41.34 -51.41
CA SER A 251 19.33 -42.18 -51.84
C SER A 251 18.95 -43.27 -50.82
N SER A 252 17.70 -43.60 -50.52
CA SER A 252 16.37 -42.97 -50.61
C SER A 252 15.35 -43.95 -49.94
N LYS A 253 14.20 -43.40 -49.48
CA LYS A 253 12.86 -44.03 -49.37
C LYS A 253 12.70 -45.26 -48.44
N GLU A 254 11.58 -45.56 -47.79
CA GLU A 254 10.28 -44.94 -47.47
C GLU A 254 9.48 -46.07 -46.74
N LYS A 255 8.42 -45.71 -46.01
CA LYS A 255 7.24 -46.53 -45.60
C LYS A 255 7.23 -47.22 -44.21
N GLN A 256 6.60 -46.48 -43.29
CA GLN A 256 5.60 -46.94 -42.31
C GLN A 256 4.41 -47.68 -42.98
N PRO A 257 3.56 -48.48 -42.28
CA PRO A 257 2.52 -47.88 -41.40
C PRO A 257 1.94 -48.70 -40.20
N GLN A 258 1.46 -47.91 -39.22
CA GLN A 258 0.19 -47.94 -38.45
C GLN A 258 -0.33 -49.21 -37.73
N HIS A 259 -0.71 -49.04 -36.45
CA HIS A 259 -2.10 -49.25 -36.00
C HIS A 259 -2.48 -48.42 -34.74
N LEU A 260 -3.77 -48.05 -34.69
CA LEU A 260 -4.50 -47.04 -33.88
C LEU A 260 -4.82 -47.44 -32.40
N PRO A 261 -5.38 -46.53 -31.57
CA PRO A 261 -5.40 -46.54 -30.11
C PRO A 261 -6.70 -47.08 -29.49
N GLN A 262 -6.71 -47.33 -28.17
CA GLN A 262 -7.96 -47.38 -27.42
C GLN A 262 -7.86 -46.94 -25.95
N LYS A 263 -9.00 -46.41 -25.50
CA LYS A 263 -9.32 -45.60 -24.32
C LYS A 263 -9.16 -46.29 -22.96
N GLN A 264 -8.92 -45.42 -21.98
CA GLN A 264 -9.29 -45.44 -20.55
C GLN A 264 -10.39 -46.41 -20.11
N GLN A 265 -10.17 -47.03 -18.94
CA GLN A 265 -11.20 -47.10 -17.89
C GLN A 265 -10.57 -47.17 -16.49
N PHE A 266 -11.18 -46.41 -15.59
CA PHE A 266 -10.89 -46.26 -14.17
C PHE A 266 -11.16 -47.54 -13.38
N THR A 267 -10.35 -47.81 -12.35
CA THR A 267 -10.77 -48.54 -11.16
C THR A 267 -10.40 -47.75 -9.91
N VAL A 268 -11.44 -47.40 -9.15
CA VAL A 268 -11.41 -46.84 -7.80
C VAL A 268 -11.16 -48.00 -6.84
N GLU A 269 -10.16 -47.89 -5.96
CA GLU A 269 -10.06 -48.72 -4.77
C GLU A 269 -10.32 -47.92 -3.51
N THR A 270 -11.06 -48.55 -2.61
CA THR A 270 -11.68 -48.00 -1.40
C THR A 270 -11.02 -48.60 -0.16
N ARG A 271 -11.07 -47.80 0.93
CA ARG A 271 -10.85 -48.14 2.36
C ARG A 271 -9.38 -48.40 2.75
N SER A 272 -8.89 -47.93 3.90
CA SER A 272 -9.54 -47.96 5.22
C SER A 272 -9.02 -46.90 6.18
N VAL A 273 -9.91 -46.54 7.11
CA VAL A 273 -9.71 -45.73 8.31
C VAL A 273 -8.91 -46.51 9.37
N SER A 274 -7.99 -45.85 10.07
CA SER A 274 -7.60 -46.24 11.43
C SER A 274 -7.33 -45.01 12.31
N THR A 275 -8.05 -45.01 13.41
CA THR A 275 -8.09 -44.11 14.57
C THR A 275 -6.89 -44.31 15.50
N LEU A 276 -6.30 -43.21 16.02
CA LEU A 276 -5.58 -43.13 17.31
C LEU A 276 -5.74 -41.66 17.78
N GLN A 277 -6.69 -41.33 18.65
CA GLN A 277 -6.77 -41.51 20.10
C GLN A 277 -5.96 -40.46 20.89
N GLU A 278 -6.72 -39.72 21.69
CA GLU A 278 -6.35 -38.67 22.62
C GLU A 278 -5.40 -39.18 23.71
N ASP A 279 -4.48 -38.32 24.15
CA ASP A 279 -3.85 -38.43 25.47
C ASP A 279 -3.99 -37.10 26.22
N LYS A 280 -4.80 -37.14 27.27
CA LYS A 280 -4.95 -36.14 28.34
C LYS A 280 -4.74 -36.87 29.67
N THR A 281 -3.67 -36.56 30.41
CA THR A 281 -3.61 -36.58 31.89
C THR A 281 -2.24 -35.99 32.30
N PHE A 282 -2.16 -34.78 32.87
CA PHE A 282 -2.31 -34.39 34.29
C PHE A 282 -1.19 -34.92 35.21
N GLN A 283 -0.30 -34.03 35.69
CA GLN A 283 -0.10 -33.81 37.14
C GLN A 283 0.89 -32.68 37.48
N GLU A 284 0.50 -31.95 38.52
CA GLU A 284 1.23 -30.99 39.35
C GLU A 284 2.59 -31.51 39.87
N ARG A 285 3.57 -30.61 40.06
CA ARG A 285 4.29 -30.45 41.34
C ARG A 285 5.24 -29.23 41.36
N SER A 286 4.97 -28.36 42.33
CA SER A 286 5.93 -27.75 43.27
C SER A 286 7.09 -26.89 42.74
N SER A 287 6.96 -25.56 42.79
CA SER A 287 7.49 -24.67 43.86
C SER A 287 7.39 -23.21 43.43
#